data_AF-A0AAU8LQG3-F1
#
_entry.id   AF-A0AAU8LQG3-F1
#
_cell.length_a   1.000
_cell.length_b   1.000
_cell.length_c   1.000
_cell.angle_alpha   90.00
_cell.angle_beta   90.00
_cell.angle_gamma   90.00
#
_symmetry.space_group_name_H-M   'P 1'
#
loop_
_entity.id
_entity.type
_entity.pdbx_description
1 polymer ?
#
loop_
_entity_poly.entity_id
_entity_poly.type
_entity_poly.pdbx_seq_one_letter_code
_entity_poly.pdbx_strand_id
1 'polypeptide(L)'
;MKFNKTIIFVVLSAYVGLFFVVADLDGVQEARADQNPTEQAARQERTKKPVPTQKTPATGYPDYAIGLFSHKAHASEAGLQCTDCHSKIFQMAAGAAKASGDFNKISFGEGRYCGACHNGTKVFAIQDEANCKRCHGNDVDPPDTILFEKPAQGVLFNHALHNKELGLACNECHMRLFEMKVGSTSEQPDFNMEAMYNGKYCGFCHDSTLAFDLKTDCSKCHLKMPGYDNSTTSASGEKPAAK
;
A
#
# COMPACT_ATOMS: atom_id res chain seq x y z
N MET A 1 -0.67 2.74 79.29
CA MET A 1 0.34 2.28 80.29
C MET A 1 1.73 2.28 79.64
N LYS A 2 2.80 1.99 80.38
CA LYS A 2 4.20 1.88 79.87
C LYS A 2 4.31 0.66 78.92
N PHE A 3 5.25 0.52 77.96
CA PHE A 3 6.73 0.66 77.98
C PHE A 3 7.23 1.19 76.60
N ASN A 4 8.20 2.12 76.46
CA ASN A 4 9.67 2.06 76.67
C ASN A 4 10.44 1.62 75.39
N LYS A 5 10.92 2.51 74.50
CA LYS A 5 12.08 3.46 74.56
C LYS A 5 13.44 2.86 74.11
N THR A 6 14.03 3.45 73.05
CA THR A 6 15.48 3.42 72.66
C THR A 6 16.00 2.01 72.25
N ILE A 7 17.04 1.78 71.43
CA ILE A 7 18.06 2.58 70.69
C ILE A 7 18.05 2.07 69.19
N ILE A 8 19.00 2.18 68.23
CA ILE A 8 20.42 2.62 68.06
C ILE A 8 20.50 3.46 66.74
N PHE A 9 21.46 4.38 66.61
CA PHE A 9 21.88 5.00 65.32
C PHE A 9 23.14 4.30 64.77
N VAL A 10 23.16 3.87 63.51
CA VAL A 10 24.40 3.54 62.77
C VAL A 10 24.26 4.05 61.32
N VAL A 11 25.37 4.53 60.75
CA VAL A 11 25.47 5.16 59.42
C VAL A 11 26.39 4.31 58.51
N LEU A 12 26.46 4.67 57.23
CA LEU A 12 27.11 4.00 56.09
C LEU A 12 26.27 2.85 55.50
N SER A 13 25.94 2.81 54.20
CA SER A 13 26.64 3.18 52.94
C SER A 13 27.51 2.07 52.36
N ALA A 14 26.90 1.25 51.49
CA ALA A 14 27.57 0.57 50.39
C ALA A 14 26.60 0.32 49.23
N TYR A 15 27.07 0.51 47.99
CA TYR A 15 26.42 -0.03 46.79
C TYR A 15 26.51 -1.56 46.81
N VAL A 16 25.43 -2.26 46.43
CA VAL A 16 25.39 -3.12 45.23
C VAL A 16 23.95 -3.08 44.69
N GLY A 17 23.78 -2.79 43.41
CA GLY A 17 22.46 -2.89 42.75
C GLY A 17 22.18 -4.33 42.32
N LEU A 18 21.10 -4.93 42.83
CA LEU A 18 20.53 -6.16 42.30
C LEU A 18 19.03 -5.98 42.06
N PHE A 19 18.69 -5.13 41.09
CA PHE A 19 17.30 -4.92 40.69
C PHE A 19 16.81 -6.11 39.88
N PHE A 20 15.96 -6.90 40.53
CA PHE A 20 15.02 -7.90 40.02
C PHE A 20 14.88 -7.98 38.49
N VAL A 21 15.19 -9.16 37.94
CA VAL A 21 14.52 -9.62 36.72
C VAL A 21 13.07 -9.91 37.10
N VAL A 22 12.15 -9.04 36.68
CA VAL A 22 10.72 -9.33 36.65
C VAL A 22 10.40 -9.76 35.23
N ALA A 23 9.94 -10.99 35.05
CA ALA A 23 9.48 -11.49 33.77
C ALA A 23 7.95 -11.35 33.73
N ASP A 24 7.47 -10.20 33.25
CA ASP A 24 6.05 -10.05 32.93
C ASP A 24 5.72 -10.89 31.69
N LEU A 25 4.91 -11.92 31.91
CA LEU A 25 4.18 -12.62 30.86
C LEU A 25 2.92 -11.81 30.48
N ASP A 26 2.24 -12.23 29.42
CA ASP A 26 0.98 -11.62 28.94
C ASP A 26 1.08 -10.19 28.37
N GLY A 27 2.04 -10.00 27.45
CA GLY A 27 2.04 -8.87 26.50
C GLY A 27 1.99 -9.36 25.05
N VAL A 28 0.91 -9.08 24.31
CA VAL A 28 0.80 -9.40 22.88
C VAL A 28 1.72 -8.48 22.08
N GLN A 29 2.91 -8.95 21.74
CA GLN A 29 3.83 -8.23 20.87
C GLN A 29 3.47 -8.48 19.40
N GLU A 30 2.67 -7.57 18.82
CA GLU A 30 2.48 -7.51 17.37
C GLU A 30 3.84 -7.38 16.67
N ALA A 31 4.16 -8.37 15.83
CA ALA A 31 5.47 -8.46 15.20
C ALA A 31 5.62 -7.37 14.13
N ARG A 32 6.61 -6.50 14.32
CA ARG A 32 7.00 -5.48 13.34
C ARG A 32 7.48 -6.15 12.05
N ALA A 33 6.71 -6.03 10.97
CA ALA A 33 7.09 -6.56 9.65
C ALA A 33 8.34 -5.85 9.06
N ASP A 34 8.52 -4.56 9.36
CA ASP A 34 9.42 -3.67 8.63
C ASP A 34 10.93 -3.79 8.94
N GLN A 35 11.45 -4.96 9.35
CA GLN A 35 12.86 -5.10 9.80
C GLN A 35 13.72 -6.18 9.14
N ASN A 36 13.28 -6.79 8.03
CA ASN A 36 14.18 -7.62 7.19
C ASN A 36 15.11 -6.71 6.34
N PRO A 37 16.44 -6.68 6.56
CA PRO A 37 17.32 -5.71 5.89
C PRO A 37 17.46 -5.94 4.39
N THR A 38 17.32 -7.18 3.92
CA THR A 38 17.39 -7.51 2.48
C THR A 38 16.16 -7.01 1.72
N GLU A 39 15.00 -7.08 2.37
CA GLU A 39 13.70 -6.63 1.86
C GLU A 39 13.60 -5.10 1.86
N GLN A 40 14.11 -4.45 2.92
CA GLN A 40 14.32 -3.00 2.94
C GLN A 40 15.23 -2.54 1.79
N ALA A 41 16.36 -3.21 1.56
CA ALA A 41 17.29 -2.88 0.48
C ALA A 41 16.65 -3.06 -0.91
N ALA A 42 15.92 -4.17 -1.12
CA ALA A 42 15.15 -4.38 -2.36
C ALA A 42 14.10 -3.28 -2.56
N ARG A 43 13.35 -2.91 -1.51
CA ARG A 43 12.35 -1.83 -1.54
C ARG A 43 12.96 -0.47 -1.87
N GLN A 44 14.15 -0.18 -1.34
CA GLN A 44 14.91 1.02 -1.71
C GLN A 44 15.31 1.04 -3.19
N GLU A 45 15.60 -0.11 -3.80
CA GLU A 45 15.92 -0.17 -5.24
C GLU A 45 14.66 0.01 -6.11
N ARG A 46 13.53 -0.62 -5.74
CA ARG A 46 12.21 -0.46 -6.40
C ARG A 46 11.68 0.98 -6.38
N THR A 47 12.10 1.78 -5.39
CA THR A 47 11.72 3.19 -5.25
C THR A 47 12.68 4.16 -5.93
N LYS A 48 13.95 3.79 -6.16
CA LYS A 48 14.91 4.55 -7.00
C LYS A 48 14.60 4.46 -8.50
N LYS A 49 14.15 3.29 -8.98
CA LYS A 49 13.86 3.09 -10.42
C LYS A 49 12.83 4.13 -10.90
N PRO A 50 13.14 4.94 -11.93
CA PRO A 50 12.30 6.08 -12.31
C PRO A 50 10.93 5.61 -12.78
N VAL A 51 9.88 6.21 -12.23
CA VAL A 51 8.49 5.87 -12.56
C VAL A 51 8.23 6.21 -14.03
N PRO A 52 7.74 5.26 -14.86
CA PRO A 52 7.30 5.57 -16.22
C PRO A 52 6.22 6.64 -16.18
N THR A 53 6.42 7.76 -16.86
CA THR A 53 5.51 8.92 -16.75
C THR A 53 4.20 8.64 -17.47
N GLN A 54 3.23 8.07 -16.74
CA GLN A 54 1.84 7.97 -17.15
C GLN A 54 1.24 9.38 -17.27
N LYS A 55 1.30 9.94 -18.48
CA LYS A 55 0.66 11.22 -18.83
C LYS A 55 -0.85 11.05 -19.03
N THR A 56 -1.51 10.39 -18.08
CA THR A 56 -2.98 10.38 -18.02
C THR A 56 -3.43 11.81 -17.75
N PRO A 57 -4.20 12.46 -18.65
CA PRO A 57 -4.75 13.78 -18.35
C PRO A 57 -5.68 13.67 -17.15
N ALA A 58 -5.64 14.65 -16.23
CA ALA A 58 -6.35 14.60 -14.95
C ALA A 58 -7.88 14.45 -15.08
N THR A 59 -8.43 14.70 -16.28
CA THR A 59 -9.79 14.39 -16.72
C THR A 59 -10.16 12.90 -16.67
N GLY A 60 -9.18 11.99 -16.54
CA GLY A 60 -9.37 10.54 -16.63
C GLY A 60 -9.56 9.81 -15.30
N TYR A 61 -9.33 10.45 -14.15
CA TYR A 61 -9.49 9.76 -12.86
C TYR A 61 -10.95 9.32 -12.67
N PRO A 62 -11.20 8.02 -12.39
CA PRO A 62 -12.55 7.56 -12.10
C PRO A 62 -13.08 8.23 -10.83
N ASP A 63 -14.40 8.28 -10.69
CA ASP A 63 -15.07 8.76 -9.49
C ASP A 63 -14.93 7.73 -8.36
N TYR A 64 -13.71 7.55 -7.86
CA TYR A 64 -13.48 6.86 -6.62
C TYR A 64 -14.30 7.54 -5.53
N ALA A 65 -15.02 6.75 -4.73
CA ALA A 65 -15.44 7.24 -3.45
C ALA A 65 -14.18 7.50 -2.61
N ILE A 66 -13.80 8.78 -2.50
CA ILE A 66 -13.28 9.24 -1.22
C ILE A 66 -14.48 9.09 -0.28
N GLY A 67 -14.38 8.08 0.58
CA GLY A 67 -15.32 7.78 1.64
C GLY A 67 -15.59 9.02 2.48
N LEU A 68 -16.82 9.08 2.99
CA LEU A 68 -17.51 10.31 3.37
C LEU A 68 -16.66 11.27 4.22
N PHE A 69 -16.31 12.43 3.66
CA PHE A 69 -15.60 13.48 4.39
C PHE A 69 -16.43 13.94 5.60
N SER A 70 -15.92 13.66 6.80
CA SER A 70 -16.60 14.01 8.05
C SER A 70 -16.26 15.43 8.50
N HIS A 71 -17.22 16.34 8.33
CA HIS A 71 -17.14 17.69 8.92
C HIS A 71 -17.05 17.63 10.46
N LYS A 72 -17.69 16.65 11.10
CA LYS A 72 -17.61 16.45 12.57
C LYS A 72 -16.17 16.14 13.00
N ALA A 73 -15.48 15.25 12.29
CA ALA A 73 -14.09 14.91 12.60
C ALA A 73 -13.15 16.10 12.50
N HIS A 74 -13.33 16.96 11.49
CA HIS A 74 -12.44 18.09 11.23
C HIS A 74 -12.78 19.32 12.10
N ALA A 75 -14.04 19.73 12.14
CA ALA A 75 -14.45 20.96 12.83
C ALA A 75 -14.77 20.75 14.33
N SER A 76 -15.44 19.64 14.68
CA SER A 76 -15.88 19.39 16.06
C SER A 76 -14.87 18.61 16.90
N GLU A 77 -14.18 17.64 16.31
CA GLU A 77 -13.28 16.74 17.04
C GLU A 77 -11.82 17.19 16.95
N ALA A 78 -11.36 17.67 15.78
CA ALA A 78 -10.05 18.30 15.62
C ALA A 78 -10.06 19.83 15.81
N GLY A 79 -11.23 20.44 16.09
CA GLY A 79 -11.36 21.86 16.47
C GLY A 79 -11.11 22.90 15.38
N LEU A 80 -11.01 22.49 14.10
CA LEU A 80 -10.72 23.39 12.99
C LEU A 80 -11.86 24.38 12.73
N GLN A 81 -11.50 25.62 12.43
CA GLN A 81 -12.44 26.67 12.09
C GLN A 81 -12.86 26.57 10.62
N CYS A 82 -14.06 27.06 10.28
CA CYS A 82 -14.56 27.04 8.90
C CYS A 82 -13.58 27.69 7.91
N THR A 83 -12.87 28.75 8.35
CA THR A 83 -11.87 29.50 7.58
C THR A 83 -10.56 28.76 7.33
N ASP A 84 -10.27 27.69 8.09
CA ASP A 84 -9.03 26.93 7.92
C ASP A 84 -9.07 26.10 6.62
N CYS A 85 -10.29 25.74 6.19
CA CYS A 85 -10.57 25.04 4.93
C CYS A 85 -11.19 25.95 3.86
N HIS A 86 -12.15 26.81 4.22
CA HIS A 86 -12.96 27.58 3.26
C HIS A 86 -12.62 29.07 3.22
N SER A 87 -12.56 29.72 2.05
CA SER A 87 -12.62 29.16 0.69
C SER A 87 -11.25 28.71 0.15
N LYS A 88 -10.19 28.83 0.95
CA LYS A 88 -8.77 28.76 0.51
C LYS A 88 -8.33 27.37 0.02
N ILE A 89 -8.78 26.30 0.67
CA ILE A 89 -8.42 24.91 0.33
C ILE A 89 -9.58 24.24 -0.40
N PHE A 90 -10.82 24.53 0.03
CA PHE A 90 -12.05 24.04 -0.58
C PHE A 90 -13.03 25.20 -0.78
N GLN A 91 -13.65 25.29 -1.95
CA GLN A 91 -14.82 26.15 -2.13
C GLN A 91 -16.02 25.56 -1.38
N MET A 92 -16.94 26.41 -0.91
CA MET A 92 -18.14 25.95 -0.19
C MET A 92 -19.21 25.35 -1.12
N ALA A 93 -19.09 25.54 -2.43
CA ALA A 93 -19.98 24.92 -3.40
C ALA A 93 -19.69 23.41 -3.51
N ALA A 94 -20.72 22.57 -3.34
CA ALA A 94 -20.60 21.12 -3.46
C ALA A 94 -20.07 20.72 -4.85
N GLY A 95 -19.17 19.74 -4.90
CA GLY A 95 -18.53 19.27 -6.13
C GLY A 95 -17.46 20.20 -6.72
N ALA A 96 -17.28 21.43 -6.23
CA ALA A 96 -16.38 22.41 -6.83
C ALA A 96 -14.90 21.95 -6.90
N ALA A 97 -14.42 21.22 -5.89
CA ALA A 97 -13.06 20.65 -5.92
C ALA A 97 -12.90 19.65 -7.08
N LYS A 98 -13.86 18.75 -7.28
CA LYS A 98 -13.88 17.82 -8.42
C LYS A 98 -14.00 18.55 -9.76
N ALA A 99 -14.79 19.62 -9.80
CA ALA A 99 -14.97 20.46 -10.99
C ALA A 99 -13.70 21.25 -11.39
N SER A 100 -12.72 21.44 -10.49
CA SER A 100 -11.39 21.96 -10.83
C SER A 100 -10.59 21.05 -11.79
N GLY A 101 -10.99 19.78 -11.94
CA GLY A 101 -10.32 18.81 -12.81
C GLY A 101 -9.00 18.23 -12.27
N ASP A 102 -8.57 18.65 -11.07
CA ASP A 102 -7.28 18.30 -10.48
C ASP A 102 -7.40 17.75 -9.04
N PHE A 103 -8.59 17.34 -8.60
CA PHE A 103 -8.84 16.74 -7.28
C PHE A 103 -8.37 15.28 -7.19
N ASN A 104 -7.06 15.07 -7.29
CA ASN A 104 -6.41 13.77 -7.36
C ASN A 104 -5.19 13.64 -6.43
N LYS A 105 -4.69 12.40 -6.28
CA LYS A 105 -3.63 12.08 -5.32
C LYS A 105 -2.25 12.65 -5.68
N ILE A 106 -2.01 13.07 -6.92
CA ILE A 106 -0.81 13.84 -7.31
C ILE A 106 -0.89 15.24 -6.68
N SER A 107 -2.01 15.95 -6.91
CA SER A 107 -2.30 17.24 -6.28
C SER A 107 -2.26 17.17 -4.75
N PHE A 108 -2.70 16.06 -4.16
CA PHE A 108 -2.59 15.86 -2.70
C PHE A 108 -1.12 15.68 -2.25
N GLY A 109 -0.28 15.03 -3.06
CA GLY A 109 1.18 14.98 -2.83
C GLY A 109 1.85 16.34 -2.90
N GLU A 110 1.35 17.23 -3.75
CA GLU A 110 1.77 18.64 -3.86
C GLU A 110 1.24 19.53 -2.72
N GLY A 111 0.61 18.96 -1.69
CA GLY A 111 0.07 19.70 -0.54
C GLY A 111 -1.24 20.44 -0.82
N ARG A 112 -1.95 20.11 -1.91
CA ARG A 112 -3.23 20.72 -2.29
C ARG A 112 -4.40 19.88 -1.76
N TYR A 113 -5.57 20.50 -1.61
CA TYR A 113 -6.76 19.87 -1.01
C TYR A 113 -6.45 19.17 0.32
N CYS A 114 -6.77 17.89 0.46
CA CYS A 114 -6.51 17.08 1.66
C CYS A 114 -5.02 17.07 2.07
N GLY A 115 -4.10 17.17 1.10
CA GLY A 115 -2.65 17.22 1.33
C GLY A 115 -2.14 18.46 2.08
N ALA A 116 -2.94 19.53 2.15
CA ALA A 116 -2.61 20.72 2.92
C ALA A 116 -2.47 20.43 4.43
N CYS A 117 -3.06 19.32 4.90
CA CYS A 117 -2.92 18.81 6.26
C CYS A 117 -2.45 17.35 6.34
N HIS A 118 -2.92 16.45 5.48
CA HIS A 118 -2.56 15.04 5.51
C HIS A 118 -1.23 14.75 4.77
N ASN A 119 -0.15 15.30 5.34
CA ASN A 119 1.20 15.33 4.78
C ASN A 119 2.26 14.67 5.68
N GLY A 120 1.86 14.02 6.78
CA GLY A 120 2.76 13.42 7.76
C GLY A 120 3.39 14.41 8.74
N THR A 121 3.27 15.73 8.52
CA THR A 121 3.80 16.76 9.43
C THR A 121 2.72 17.36 10.33
N LYS A 122 1.52 17.64 9.82
CA LYS A 122 0.40 18.14 10.64
C LYS A 122 -0.47 17.01 11.19
N VAL A 123 -0.88 16.09 10.30
CA VAL A 123 -1.55 14.81 10.62
C VAL A 123 -1.01 13.73 9.67
N PHE A 124 -1.50 12.48 9.80
CA PHE A 124 -1.06 11.33 9.00
C PHE A 124 -1.00 11.61 7.48
N ALA A 125 -0.04 10.99 6.79
CA ALA A 125 0.21 11.24 5.37
C ALA A 125 -0.81 10.53 4.46
N ILE A 126 -1.16 11.15 3.33
CA ILE A 126 -2.00 10.53 2.27
C ILE A 126 -1.30 9.36 1.55
N GLN A 127 0.02 9.25 1.68
CA GLN A 127 0.85 8.19 1.13
C GLN A 127 1.01 6.99 2.08
N ASP A 128 0.54 7.10 3.32
CA ASP A 128 0.60 6.05 4.34
C ASP A 128 -0.51 5.02 4.15
N GLU A 129 -0.12 3.78 3.92
CA GLU A 129 -1.01 2.68 3.58
C GLU A 129 -1.87 2.22 4.75
N ALA A 130 -1.35 2.28 5.98
CA ALA A 130 -2.11 1.99 7.19
C ALA A 130 -3.30 2.96 7.38
N ASN A 131 -3.22 4.13 6.74
CA ASN A 131 -4.25 5.16 6.78
C ASN A 131 -5.13 5.23 5.52
N CYS A 132 -4.88 4.45 4.46
CA CYS A 132 -5.72 4.45 3.24
C CYS A 132 -7.20 4.16 3.54
N LYS A 133 -7.50 3.20 4.42
CA LYS A 133 -8.88 2.86 4.84
C LYS A 133 -9.60 3.99 5.57
N ARG A 134 -8.89 4.96 6.18
CA ARG A 134 -9.54 6.10 6.86
C ARG A 134 -10.25 7.03 5.90
N CYS A 135 -9.81 7.09 4.64
CA CYS A 135 -10.45 7.89 3.59
C CYS A 135 -11.22 7.03 2.61
N HIS A 136 -10.79 5.80 2.29
CA HIS A 136 -11.42 4.97 1.25
C HIS A 136 -12.24 3.78 1.79
N GLY A 137 -12.35 3.61 3.11
CA GLY A 137 -13.09 2.49 3.70
C GLY A 137 -12.58 1.13 3.21
N ASN A 138 -13.48 0.35 2.62
CA ASN A 138 -13.18 -0.96 2.04
C ASN A 138 -12.91 -0.91 0.53
N ASP A 139 -12.98 0.26 -0.12
CA ASP A 139 -12.75 0.39 -1.57
C ASP A 139 -11.26 0.22 -1.95
N VAL A 140 -10.39 0.09 -0.94
CA VAL A 140 -8.97 -0.26 -1.06
C VAL A 140 -8.67 -1.71 -0.67
N ASP A 141 -9.68 -2.55 -0.40
CA ASP A 141 -9.48 -3.99 -0.24
C ASP A 141 -9.22 -4.64 -1.62
N PRO A 142 -8.05 -5.27 -1.83
CA PRO A 142 -7.68 -5.77 -3.15
C PRO A 142 -8.44 -7.05 -3.52
N PRO A 143 -8.97 -7.18 -4.76
CA PRO A 143 -9.55 -8.43 -5.23
C PRO A 143 -8.45 -9.49 -5.38
N ASP A 144 -8.60 -10.67 -4.79
CA ASP A 144 -7.51 -11.67 -4.71
C ASP A 144 -6.91 -12.04 -6.08
N THR A 145 -7.70 -12.02 -7.17
CA THR A 145 -7.20 -12.20 -8.55
C THR A 145 -7.99 -11.36 -9.56
N ILE A 146 -7.26 -10.78 -10.52
CA ILE A 146 -7.77 -10.05 -11.69
C ILE A 146 -7.46 -10.87 -12.95
N LEU A 147 -8.46 -11.02 -13.81
CA LEU A 147 -8.30 -11.51 -15.19
C LEU A 147 -8.28 -10.32 -16.16
N PHE A 148 -7.24 -10.24 -16.99
CA PHE A 148 -7.19 -9.33 -18.13
C PHE A 148 -7.68 -10.06 -19.38
N GLU A 149 -8.81 -9.61 -19.93
CA GLU A 149 -9.40 -10.22 -21.13
C GLU A 149 -8.91 -9.58 -22.44
N LYS A 150 -8.69 -8.26 -22.42
CA LYS A 150 -8.17 -7.45 -23.53
C LYS A 150 -7.45 -6.22 -22.96
N PRO A 151 -6.44 -5.66 -23.65
CA PRO A 151 -5.71 -6.26 -24.78
C PRO A 151 -4.79 -7.42 -24.35
N ALA A 152 -4.38 -7.48 -23.08
CA ALA A 152 -3.51 -8.53 -22.53
C ALA A 152 -4.27 -9.85 -22.27
N GLN A 153 -4.77 -10.47 -23.35
CA GLN A 153 -5.76 -11.55 -23.25
C GLN A 153 -5.26 -12.78 -22.48
N GLY A 154 -6.07 -13.20 -21.51
CA GLY A 154 -5.83 -14.39 -20.70
C GLY A 154 -4.78 -14.21 -19.60
N VAL A 155 -4.36 -12.98 -19.28
CA VAL A 155 -3.41 -12.75 -18.19
C VAL A 155 -4.11 -12.77 -16.83
N LEU A 156 -3.62 -13.59 -15.91
CA LEU A 156 -3.98 -13.49 -14.49
C LEU A 156 -2.96 -12.65 -13.71
N PHE A 157 -3.47 -11.82 -12.81
CA PHE A 157 -2.70 -11.14 -11.78
C PHE A 157 -3.31 -11.44 -10.41
N ASN A 158 -2.51 -11.88 -9.44
CA ASN A 158 -2.97 -12.25 -8.11
C ASN A 158 -2.42 -11.28 -7.04
N HIS A 159 -3.31 -10.63 -6.28
CA HIS A 159 -2.90 -9.67 -5.24
C HIS A 159 -2.34 -10.34 -3.99
N ALA A 160 -2.80 -11.55 -3.64
CA ALA A 160 -2.27 -12.26 -2.47
C ALA A 160 -0.78 -12.59 -2.63
N LEU A 161 -0.38 -13.09 -3.81
CA LEU A 161 1.02 -13.33 -4.15
C LEU A 161 1.87 -12.06 -4.04
N HIS A 162 1.43 -10.96 -4.65
CA HIS A 162 2.23 -9.73 -4.67
C HIS A 162 2.28 -9.03 -3.30
N ASN A 163 1.15 -8.89 -2.62
CA ASN A 163 1.05 -8.11 -1.37
C ASN A 163 1.33 -8.94 -0.11
N LYS A 164 0.74 -10.15 -0.01
CA LYS A 164 0.77 -10.98 1.21
C LYS A 164 1.98 -11.93 1.23
N GLU A 165 2.38 -12.49 0.09
CA GLU A 165 3.51 -13.45 0.01
C GLU A 165 4.85 -12.77 -0.32
N LEU A 166 4.85 -11.77 -1.20
CA LEU A 166 6.06 -11.02 -1.61
C LEU A 166 6.26 -9.67 -0.90
N GLY A 167 5.37 -9.30 0.03
CA GLY A 167 5.48 -8.09 0.85
C GLY A 167 5.38 -6.76 0.08
N LEU A 168 4.88 -6.77 -1.17
CA LEU A 168 4.82 -5.54 -1.98
C LEU A 168 3.70 -4.63 -1.47
N ALA A 169 4.13 -3.49 -0.93
CA ALA A 169 3.25 -2.46 -0.40
C ALA A 169 2.38 -1.83 -1.51
N CYS A 170 1.16 -1.44 -1.18
CA CYS A 170 0.15 -0.95 -2.12
C CYS A 170 0.64 0.23 -2.97
N ASN A 171 1.47 1.12 -2.41
CA ASN A 171 1.99 2.31 -3.07
C ASN A 171 3.18 2.06 -4.01
N GLU A 172 3.70 0.82 -4.06
CA GLU A 172 4.72 0.45 -5.04
C GLU A 172 4.12 0.28 -6.44
N CYS A 173 2.94 -0.35 -6.50
CA CYS A 173 2.17 -0.56 -7.72
C CYS A 173 1.18 0.59 -7.98
N HIS A 174 0.31 0.90 -7.01
CA HIS A 174 -0.75 1.87 -7.23
C HIS A 174 -0.24 3.31 -7.16
N MET A 175 -0.91 4.21 -7.88
CA MET A 175 -0.50 5.62 -8.08
C MET A 175 0.76 5.82 -8.94
N ARG A 176 1.55 4.77 -9.19
CA ARG A 176 2.80 4.80 -9.98
C ARG A 176 2.70 4.03 -11.30
N LEU A 177 2.09 2.84 -11.26
CA LEU A 177 2.04 1.88 -12.36
C LEU A 177 0.60 1.48 -12.71
N PHE A 178 -0.29 1.45 -11.71
CA PHE A 178 -1.69 1.03 -11.85
C PHE A 178 -2.62 1.98 -11.07
N GLU A 179 -3.86 2.12 -11.53
CA GLU A 179 -4.92 2.83 -10.79
C GLU A 179 -5.66 1.87 -9.83
N MET A 180 -6.37 2.41 -8.84
CA MET A 180 -7.24 1.64 -7.94
C MET A 180 -8.62 1.34 -8.60
N LYS A 181 -8.62 0.90 -9.87
CA LYS A 181 -9.82 0.52 -10.64
C LYS A 181 -9.49 -0.65 -11.54
N VAL A 182 -10.15 -1.80 -11.33
CA VAL A 182 -10.01 -2.97 -12.23
C VAL A 182 -10.41 -2.56 -13.66
N GLY A 183 -9.64 -3.00 -14.66
CA GLY A 183 -9.87 -2.69 -16.08
C GLY A 183 -9.37 -1.33 -16.56
N SER A 184 -9.25 -0.31 -15.69
CA SER A 184 -8.79 1.05 -16.07
C SER A 184 -7.49 1.07 -16.88
N THR A 185 -6.51 0.27 -16.46
CA THR A 185 -5.20 0.21 -17.10
C THR A 185 -5.27 -0.46 -18.48
N SER A 186 -6.24 -1.35 -18.70
CA SER A 186 -6.52 -1.97 -19.99
C SER A 186 -7.16 -1.02 -21.01
N GLU A 187 -7.70 0.11 -20.56
CA GLU A 187 -8.25 1.17 -21.41
C GLU A 187 -7.14 2.06 -22.01
N GLN A 188 -5.90 1.98 -21.48
CA GLN A 188 -4.77 2.78 -21.93
C GLN A 188 -4.17 2.24 -23.25
N PRO A 189 -3.89 3.10 -24.26
CA PRO A 189 -3.46 2.66 -25.59
C PRO A 189 -2.07 2.02 -25.59
N ASP A 190 -1.24 2.32 -24.60
CA ASP A 190 0.09 1.75 -24.39
C ASP A 190 0.09 0.53 -23.44
N PHE A 191 -1.06 0.00 -23.00
CA PHE A 191 -1.09 -1.24 -22.21
C PHE A 191 -0.86 -2.49 -23.09
N ASN A 192 0.38 -2.69 -23.51
CA ASN A 192 0.80 -3.76 -24.42
C ASN A 192 2.20 -4.29 -24.07
N MET A 193 2.61 -5.40 -24.68
CA MET A 193 3.89 -6.06 -24.36
C MET A 193 5.11 -5.20 -24.71
N GLU A 194 5.07 -4.36 -25.76
CA GLU A 194 6.18 -3.46 -26.10
C GLU A 194 6.41 -2.42 -24.98
N ALA A 195 5.35 -1.82 -24.47
CA ALA A 195 5.40 -0.92 -23.32
C ALA A 195 5.94 -1.64 -22.06
N MET A 196 5.52 -2.89 -21.82
CA MET A 196 6.02 -3.68 -20.71
C MET A 196 7.52 -4.01 -20.86
N TYR A 197 7.98 -4.41 -22.05
CA TYR A 197 9.41 -4.62 -22.32
C TYR A 197 10.25 -3.33 -22.17
N ASN A 198 9.61 -2.16 -22.30
CA ASN A 198 10.18 -0.84 -22.02
C ASN A 198 9.94 -0.34 -20.58
N GLY A 199 9.62 -1.24 -19.64
CA GLY A 199 9.58 -0.95 -18.20
C GLY A 199 8.26 -0.41 -17.65
N LYS A 200 7.16 -0.43 -18.42
CA LYS A 200 5.82 -0.02 -17.95
C LYS A 200 5.04 -1.18 -17.31
N TYR A 201 4.08 -0.85 -16.46
CA TYR A 201 3.14 -1.80 -15.83
C TYR A 201 3.88 -3.00 -15.20
N CYS A 202 3.53 -4.23 -15.56
CA CYS A 202 4.17 -5.47 -15.10
C CYS A 202 5.70 -5.44 -15.31
N GLY A 203 6.16 -4.96 -16.46
CA GLY A 203 7.58 -4.90 -16.82
C GLY A 203 8.39 -3.85 -16.06
N PHE A 204 7.77 -3.04 -15.20
CA PHE A 204 8.51 -2.27 -14.20
C PHE A 204 9.24 -3.20 -13.21
N CYS A 205 8.69 -4.39 -12.93
CA CYS A 205 9.31 -5.39 -12.07
C CYS A 205 9.76 -6.65 -12.83
N HIS A 206 9.01 -7.09 -13.83
CA HIS A 206 9.32 -8.27 -14.63
C HIS A 206 10.32 -7.93 -15.75
N ASP A 207 11.57 -7.64 -15.35
CA ASP A 207 12.63 -7.05 -16.17
C ASP A 207 13.94 -7.88 -16.17
N SER A 208 13.87 -9.16 -15.79
CA SER A 208 14.99 -10.07 -15.52
C SER A 208 15.90 -9.71 -14.34
N THR A 209 15.70 -8.55 -13.70
CA THR A 209 16.55 -8.03 -12.62
C THR A 209 15.86 -8.10 -11.26
N LEU A 210 14.59 -7.66 -11.20
CA LEU A 210 13.78 -7.63 -9.98
C LEU A 210 12.80 -8.81 -9.89
N ALA A 211 12.31 -9.29 -11.04
CA ALA A 211 11.52 -10.51 -11.20
C ALA A 211 11.82 -11.16 -12.56
N PHE A 212 11.19 -12.32 -12.83
CA PHE A 212 11.37 -13.06 -14.09
C PHE A 212 11.06 -12.22 -15.34
N ASP A 213 11.68 -12.54 -16.48
CA ASP A 213 11.56 -11.76 -17.72
C ASP A 213 10.27 -12.09 -18.49
N LEU A 214 9.51 -11.05 -18.87
CA LEU A 214 8.33 -11.17 -19.74
C LEU A 214 8.67 -11.66 -21.16
N LYS A 215 9.95 -11.67 -21.57
CA LYS A 215 10.41 -12.15 -22.88
C LYS A 215 10.58 -13.67 -22.94
N THR A 216 10.72 -14.34 -21.79
CA THR A 216 10.97 -15.79 -21.70
C THR A 216 9.85 -16.55 -21.03
N ASP A 217 9.19 -15.96 -20.03
CA ASP A 217 8.32 -16.67 -19.10
C ASP A 217 6.81 -16.47 -19.36
N CYS A 218 6.41 -16.34 -20.61
CA CYS A 218 5.05 -15.96 -21.03
C CYS A 218 3.92 -16.78 -20.35
N SER A 219 4.13 -18.08 -20.15
CA SER A 219 3.17 -19.00 -19.54
C SER A 219 2.98 -18.81 -18.02
N LYS A 220 3.81 -18.01 -17.34
CA LYS A 220 3.58 -17.62 -15.93
C LYS A 220 2.44 -16.62 -15.76
N CYS A 221 2.03 -15.96 -16.84
CA CYS A 221 0.95 -14.97 -16.83
C CYS A 221 -0.21 -15.36 -17.75
N HIS A 222 0.07 -15.83 -18.98
CA HIS A 222 -0.96 -16.11 -19.97
C HIS A 222 -1.58 -17.52 -19.83
N LEU A 223 -2.88 -17.57 -19.54
CA LEU A 223 -3.69 -18.80 -19.45
C LEU A 223 -3.88 -19.52 -20.79
N LYS A 224 -3.67 -18.86 -21.93
CA LYS A 224 -3.69 -19.46 -23.28
C LYS A 224 -3.10 -18.48 -24.28
N MET A 225 -2.10 -18.91 -25.06
CA MET A 225 -1.61 -18.08 -26.17
C MET A 225 -1.98 -18.71 -27.52
N PRO A 226 -2.13 -17.92 -28.60
CA PRO A 226 -2.21 -18.46 -29.95
C PRO A 226 -0.96 -19.29 -30.25
N GLY A 227 -1.11 -20.62 -30.38
CA GLY A 227 0.01 -21.54 -30.58
C GLY A 227 0.65 -22.14 -29.31
N TYR A 228 0.13 -21.86 -28.11
CA TYR A 228 0.57 -22.50 -26.87
C TYR A 228 -0.64 -22.85 -25.99
N ASP A 229 -0.91 -24.15 -25.84
CA ASP A 229 -1.80 -24.66 -24.81
C ASP A 229 -1.02 -25.07 -23.56
N ASN A 230 -1.70 -25.03 -22.42
CA ASN A 230 -1.16 -25.30 -21.09
C ASN A 230 -1.99 -26.39 -20.37
N SER A 231 -2.62 -27.31 -21.11
CA SER A 231 -3.62 -28.22 -20.55
C SER A 231 -3.05 -29.36 -19.68
N THR A 232 -1.73 -29.44 -19.49
CA THR A 232 -1.03 -30.64 -18.98
C THR A 232 -0.58 -30.56 -17.51
N THR A 233 -0.95 -29.53 -16.74
CA THR A 233 -0.50 -29.38 -15.33
C THR A 233 -1.65 -29.14 -14.33
N SER A 234 -2.61 -30.06 -14.27
CA SER A 234 -3.55 -30.23 -13.13
C SER A 234 -4.21 -31.63 -13.12
N ALA A 235 -3.40 -32.70 -13.09
CA ALA A 235 -3.92 -34.08 -12.95
C ALA A 235 -2.91 -35.04 -12.29
N SER A 236 -3.45 -36.13 -11.72
CA SER A 236 -2.76 -37.36 -11.29
C SER A 236 -1.51 -37.21 -10.41
N GLY A 237 -1.73 -36.92 -9.14
CA GLY A 237 -1.02 -37.61 -8.07
C GLY A 237 -1.75 -38.91 -7.69
N GLU A 238 -1.74 -39.95 -8.54
CA GLU A 238 -2.17 -41.31 -8.13
C GLU A 238 -1.49 -42.39 -9.01
N LYS A 239 -1.31 -43.61 -8.47
CA LYS A 239 -0.53 -44.70 -9.11
C LYS A 239 -1.19 -46.08 -9.01
N PRO A 240 -1.76 -46.57 -10.11
CA PRO A 240 -1.90 -48.00 -10.42
C PRO A 240 -1.29 -48.35 -11.80
N ALA A 241 -1.00 -49.60 -12.17
CA ALA A 241 -0.66 -50.81 -11.42
C ALA A 241 0.10 -51.73 -12.38
N ALA A 242 0.85 -52.73 -11.88
CA ALA A 242 1.63 -53.62 -12.75
C ALA A 242 0.77 -54.69 -13.46
N LYS A 243 1.15 -55.04 -14.68
CA LYS A 243 0.82 -56.27 -15.41
C LYS A 243 1.99 -56.65 -16.32
#